data_AF-A0A5P1E6R0-F1
#
_entry.id   AF-A0A5P1E6R0-F1
#
_cell.length_a   1.000
_cell.length_b   1.000
_cell.length_c   1.000
_cell.angle_alpha   90.00
_cell.angle_beta   90.00
_cell.angle_gamma   90.00
#
_symmetry.space_group_name_H-M   'P 1'
#
loop_
_entity.id
_entity.type
_entity.pdbx_description
1 polymer ?
#
loop_
_entity_poly.entity_id
_entity_poly.type
_entity_poly.pdbx_seq_one_letter_code
_entity_poly.pdbx_strand_id
1 'polypeptide(L)' 'MNELISKLQSLLPESHRRGSGRAPATKLLKETCNYIKALHREVDDLSDRLSDLMSTMDNGSAQAEIVRSLLRSN' A
#
# COMPACT_ATOMS: atom_id res chain seq x y z
N MET A 1 -6.23 -25.45 3.95
CA MET A 1 -5.80 -24.93 2.62
C MET A 1 -6.79 -23.91 2.05
N ASN A 2 -8.10 -24.18 2.05
CA ASN A 2 -9.11 -23.24 1.52
C ASN A 2 -9.21 -21.91 2.28
N GLU A 3 -9.06 -21.90 3.61
CA GLU A 3 -9.08 -20.65 4.38
C GLU A 3 -7.96 -19.68 4.01
N LEU A 4 -6.75 -20.19 3.77
CA LEU A 4 -5.60 -19.39 3.34
C LEU A 4 -5.88 -18.77 1.97
N ILE A 5 -6.45 -19.55 1.04
CA ILE A 5 -6.85 -19.07 -0.28
C ILE A 5 -7.89 -17.96 -0.16
N SER A 6 -8.93 -18.14 0.66
CA SER A 6 -9.96 -17.12 0.87
C SER A 6 -9.39 -15.83 1.49
N LYS A 7 -8.45 -15.96 2.44
CA LYS A 7 -7.76 -14.79 3.02
C LYS A 7 -6.90 -14.07 1.99
N LEU A 8 -6.10 -14.79 1.20
CA LEU A 8 -5.28 -14.19 0.14
C LEU A 8 -6.13 -13.52 -0.94
N GLN A 9 -7.26 -14.13 -1.33
CA GLN A 9 -8.24 -13.50 -2.20
C GLN A 9 -8.83 -12.23 -1.59
N SER A 10 -9.01 -12.18 -0.26
CA SER A 10 -9.55 -10.98 0.39
C SER A 10 -8.59 -9.79 0.45
N LEU A 11 -7.30 -10.05 0.35
CA LEU A 11 -6.25 -9.03 0.36
C LEU A 11 -5.97 -8.44 -1.03
N LEU A 12 -6.39 -9.13 -2.09
CA LEU A 12 -6.22 -8.65 -3.46
C LEU A 12 -7.25 -7.56 -3.79
N PRO A 13 -6.90 -6.58 -4.64
CA PRO A 13 -7.84 -5.56 -5.10
C PRO A 13 -9.00 -6.20 -5.88
N GLU A 14 -10.18 -5.57 -5.84
CA GLU A 14 -11.44 -6.09 -6.41
C GLU A 14 -11.32 -6.51 -7.88
N SER A 15 -10.49 -5.82 -8.66
CA SER A 15 -10.19 -6.16 -10.06
C SER A 15 -9.56 -7.55 -10.22
N HIS A 16 -8.77 -7.98 -9.25
CA HIS A 16 -8.09 -9.28 -9.23
C HIS A 16 -8.95 -10.36 -8.55
N ARG A 17 -9.85 -9.99 -7.62
CA ARG A 17 -10.79 -10.92 -6.98
C ARG A 17 -11.73 -11.57 -7.99
N ARG A 18 -12.25 -10.82 -8.95
CA ARG A 18 -13.18 -11.33 -9.98
C ARG A 18 -12.56 -12.36 -10.93
N GLY A 19 -11.25 -12.28 -11.18
CA GLY A 19 -10.52 -13.25 -12.01
C GLY A 19 -9.98 -14.47 -11.25
N SER A 20 -10.08 -14.46 -9.92
CA SER A 20 -9.40 -15.42 -9.04
C SER A 20 -10.29 -16.55 -8.51
N GLY A 21 -11.62 -16.45 -8.67
CA GLY A 21 -12.59 -17.44 -8.14
C GLY A 21 -12.39 -18.89 -8.59
N ARG A 22 -11.54 -19.14 -9.60
CA ARG A 22 -11.14 -20.50 -10.05
C ARG A 22 -9.63 -20.61 -10.34
N ALA A 23 -8.81 -19.66 -9.89
CA ALA A 23 -7.38 -19.64 -10.17
C ALA A 23 -6.64 -20.69 -9.33
N PRO A 24 -5.60 -21.35 -9.87
CA PRO A 24 -4.72 -22.22 -9.07
C PRO A 24 -4.11 -21.46 -7.90
N ALA A 25 -3.92 -22.14 -6.76
CA ALA A 25 -3.34 -21.54 -5.55
C ALA A 25 -1.98 -20.86 -5.81
N THR A 26 -1.16 -21.41 -6.71
CA THR A 26 0.11 -20.82 -7.15
C THR A 26 -0.06 -19.49 -7.89
N LYS A 27 -1.09 -19.35 -8.72
CA LYS A 27 -1.41 -18.07 -9.40
C LYS A 27 -1.84 -17.03 -8.37
N LEU A 28 -2.72 -17.41 -7.44
CA LEU A 28 -3.16 -16.54 -6.35
C LEU A 28 -1.98 -16.04 -5.51
N LEU A 29 -1.10 -16.95 -5.07
CA LEU A 29 0.09 -16.60 -4.30
C LEU A 29 0.98 -15.62 -5.07
N LYS A 30 1.19 -15.84 -6.37
CA LYS A 30 1.96 -14.94 -7.22
C LYS A 30 1.32 -13.56 -7.33
N GLU A 31 0.00 -13.49 -7.50
CA GLU A 31 -0.76 -12.23 -7.53
C GLU A 31 -0.64 -11.49 -6.20
N THR A 32 -0.79 -12.18 -5.06
CA THR A 32 -0.64 -11.55 -3.75
C THR A 32 0.79 -11.06 -3.52
N CYS A 33 1.82 -11.85 -3.87
CA CYS A 33 3.21 -11.41 -3.77
C CYS A 33 3.50 -10.20 -4.65
N ASN A 34 2.94 -10.15 -5.87
CA ASN A 34 3.08 -9.00 -6.75
C ASN A 34 2.38 -7.77 -6.18
N TYR A 35 1.20 -7.94 -5.59
CA TYR A 35 0.47 -6.85 -4.96
C TYR A 35 1.22 -6.27 -3.75
N ILE A 36 1.79 -7.12 -2.89
CA ILE A 36 2.64 -6.67 -1.77
C ILE A 36 3.84 -5.85 -2.30
N LYS A 37 4.50 -6.31 -3.37
CA LYS A 37 5.61 -5.57 -3.99
C LYS A 37 5.17 -4.23 -4.57
N ALA A 38 3.98 -4.16 -5.17
CA ALA A 38 3.42 -2.91 -5.67
C ALA A 38 3.13 -1.94 -4.52
N LEU A 39 2.48 -2.41 -3.44
CA LEU A 39 2.22 -1.62 -2.25
C LEU A 39 3.50 -1.06 -1.62
N HIS A 40 4.55 -1.87 -1.49
CA HIS A 40 5.83 -1.38 -0.98
C HIS A 40 6.39 -0.24 -1.84
N ARG A 41 6.36 -0.38 -3.17
CA ARG A 41 6.80 0.67 -4.09
C ARG A 41 5.94 1.94 -3.99
N GLU A 42 4.63 1.79 -3.84
CA GLU A 42 3.71 2.92 -3.67
C GLU A 42 3.97 3.67 -2.35
N VAL A 43 4.27 2.93 -1.28
CA VAL A 43 4.67 3.52 0.01
C VAL A 43 6.00 4.24 -0.14
N ASP A 44 7.01 3.62 -0.75
CA ASP A 44 8.33 4.24 -0.95
C ASP A 44 8.22 5.53 -1.79
N ASP A 45 7.51 5.50 -2.93
CA ASP A 45 7.27 6.68 -3.78
C ASP A 45 6.54 7.80 -3.03
N LEU A 46 5.51 7.45 -2.26
CA LEU A 46 4.75 8.42 -1.49
C LEU A 46 5.61 9.03 -0.37
N SER A 47 6.45 8.22 0.28
CA SER A 47 7.39 8.68 1.30
C SER A 47 8.45 9.63 0.73
N ASP A 48 9.00 9.32 -0.44
CA ASP A 48 9.96 10.19 -1.14
C ASP A 48 9.31 11.52 -1.53
N ARG A 49 8.14 11.47 -2.18
CA ARG A 49 7.40 12.68 -2.59
C ARG A 49 6.99 13.55 -1.41
N LEU A 50 6.61 12.93 -0.29
CA LEU A 50 6.31 13.66 0.95
C LEU A 50 7.56 14.31 1.53
N SER A 51 8.69 13.60 1.53
CA SER A 51 9.98 14.13 2.02
C SER A 51 10.45 15.34 1.19
N ASP A 52 10.31 15.27 -0.13
CA ASP A 52 10.59 16.39 -1.04
C ASP A 52 9.65 17.57 -0.75
N LEU A 53 8.35 17.31 -0.64
CA LEU A 53 7.36 18.36 -0.33
C LEU A 53 7.69 19.05 1.01
N MET A 54 8.04 18.27 2.04
CA MET A 54 8.44 18.81 3.35
C MET A 54 9.75 19.60 3.27
N SER A 55 10.68 19.21 2.41
CA SER A 55 11.95 19.93 2.23
C SER A 55 11.76 21.29 1.54
N THR A 56 10.74 21.44 0.71
CA THR A 56 10.37 22.73 0.09
C THR A 56 9.58 23.66 1.02
N MET A 57 9.01 23.11 2.10
CA MET A 57 8.18 23.86 3.04
C MET A 57 9.04 24.58 4.08
N ASP A 58 8.65 25.79 4.48
CA ASP A 58 9.27 26.41 5.65
C ASP A 58 8.96 25.59 6.90
N ASN A 59 10.00 25.01 7.47
CA ASN A 59 9.91 24.10 8.61
C ASN A 59 9.31 24.75 9.85
N GLY A 60 9.34 26.08 9.97
CA GLY A 60 8.74 26.84 11.07
C GLY A 60 7.28 27.24 10.83
N SER A 61 6.72 26.95 9.66
CA SER A 61 5.35 27.33 9.32
C SER A 61 4.30 26.49 10.05
N ALA A 62 3.14 27.09 10.34
CA ALA A 62 2.00 26.39 10.95
C ALA A 62 1.51 25.22 10.08
N GLN A 63 1.65 25.32 8.75
CA GLN A 63 1.34 24.25 7.82
C GLN A 63 2.27 23.04 8.02
N ALA A 64 3.57 23.27 8.21
CA ALA A 64 4.54 22.20 8.48
C ALA A 64 4.24 21.50 9.81
N GLU A 65 3.85 22.25 10.84
CA GLU A 65 3.44 21.67 12.12
C GLU A 65 2.20 20.79 12.02
N ILE A 66 1.18 21.22 11.26
CA ILE A 66 -0.04 20.42 11.02
C ILE A 66 0.31 19.09 10.35
N VAL A 67 1.11 19.13 9.27
CA VAL A 67 1.51 17.91 8.56
C VAL A 67 2.30 16.97 9.49
N ARG A 68 3.26 17.48 10.26
CA ARG A 68 4.01 16.66 11.24
C ARG A 68 3.12 16.08 12.33
N SER A 69 2.09 16.80 12.76
CA SER A 69 1.11 16.30 13.73
C SER A 69 0.34 15.11 13.17
N LEU A 70 -0.17 15.23 11.94
CA LEU A 70 -0.90 14.16 11.25
C LEU A 70 -0.05 12.89 11.04
N LEU A 71 1.23 13.06 10.73
CA LEU A 71 2.16 11.93 10.55
C LEU A 71 2.52 11.22 11.86
N ARG A 72 2.50 11.93 12.99
CA ARG A 72 2.86 11.38 14.32
C ARG A 72 1.68 10.68 15.01
N SER A 73 0.47 10.88 14.52
CA SER A 73 -0.78 10.29 15.05
C SER A 73 -1.15 8.91 14.48
N ASN A 74 -0.29 8.30 13.65
CA ASN A 74 -0.37 6.87 13.28
C ASN A 74 0.60 6.05 14.14
#